data_AF-A0AAU3JS28-F1
#
_entry.id   AF-A0AAU3JS28-F1
#
_cell.length_a   1.000
_cell.length_b   1.000
_cell.length_c   1.000
_cell.angle_alpha   90.00
_cell.angle_beta   90.00
_cell.angle_gamma   90.00
#
_symmetry.space_group_name_H-M   'P 1'
#
loop_
_entity.id
_entity.type
_entity.pdbx_description
1 polymer ?
#
loop_
_entity_poly.entity_id
_entity_poly.type
_entity_poly.pdbx_seq_one_letter_code
_entity_poly.pdbx_strand_id
1 'polypeptide(L)' 'MTAMKLQKVVYYCQAWHLAWEGRASFPEAIRAWASGPVCPALYELHRGHFEIEGGFFAKRLCVRSDLATA' A
#
# COMPACT_ATOMS: atom_id res chain seq x y z
N MET A 1 9.74 6.62 7.78
CA MET A 1 9.29 7.01 6.41
C MET A 1 7.87 7.54 6.53
N THR A 2 7.45 8.59 5.82
CA THR A 2 6.04 9.03 5.92
C THR A 2 5.11 8.11 5.13
N ALA A 3 3.87 7.92 5.61
CA ALA A 3 2.87 7.10 4.94
C ALA A 3 2.59 7.55 3.49
N MET A 4 2.60 8.86 3.23
CA MET A 4 2.41 9.40 1.88
C MET A 4 3.61 9.16 0.95
N LYS A 5 4.84 9.08 1.47
CA LYS A 5 6.00 8.68 0.65
C LYS A 5 5.86 7.23 0.21
N LEU A 6 5.39 6.34 1.08
CA LEU A 6 5.11 4.95 0.73
C LEU A 6 4.08 4.83 -0.41
N GLN A 7 3.00 5.60 -0.36
CA GLN A 7 1.99 5.62 -1.44
C GLN A 7 2.59 5.99 -2.80
N LYS A 8 3.50 6.97 -2.85
CA LYS A 8 4.20 7.36 -4.07
C LYS A 8 5.12 6.25 -4.60
N VAL A 9 5.84 5.55 -3.72
CA VAL A 9 6.69 4.42 -4.12
C VAL A 9 5.87 3.31 -4.77
N VAL A 10 4.75 2.93 -4.13
CA VAL A 10 3.84 1.90 -4.65
C VAL A 10 3.28 2.28 -6.02
N TYR A 11 2.94 3.56 -6.21
CA TYR A 11 2.53 4.08 -7.52
C TYR A 11 3.60 3.91 -8.60
N TYR A 12 4.85 4.29 -8.31
CA TYR A 12 5.93 4.13 -9.28
C TYR A 12 6.22 2.66 -9.60
N CYS A 13 6.15 1.76 -8.62
CA CYS A 13 6.31 0.32 -8.86
C CYS A 13 5.23 -0.23 -9.80
N GLN A 14 3.97 0.16 -9.60
CA GLN A 14 2.88 -0.30 -10.48
C GLN A 14 2.98 0.31 -11.87
N ALA A 15 3.30 1.61 -11.97
CA ALA A 15 3.52 2.28 -13.25
C ALA A 15 4.68 1.67 -14.04
N TRP A 16 5.79 1.35 -13.37
CA TRP A 16 6.92 0.64 -13.96
C TRP A 16 6.50 -0.72 -14.50
N HIS A 17 5.88 -1.54 -13.66
CA HIS A 17 5.47 -2.89 -14.06
C HIS A 17 4.43 -2.87 -15.19
N LEU A 18 3.53 -1.87 -15.22
CA LEU A 18 2.60 -1.69 -16.32
C LEU A 18 3.30 -1.29 -17.62
N ALA A 19 4.31 -0.42 -17.55
CA ALA A 19 5.07 0.03 -18.72
C ALA A 19 5.93 -1.08 -19.34
N TRP A 20 6.51 -1.95 -18.50
CA TRP A 20 7.45 -2.99 -18.96
C TRP A 20 6.81 -4.35 -19.18
N GLU A 21 5.92 -4.78 -18.28
CA GLU A 21 5.32 -6.12 -18.33
C GLU A 21 3.88 -6.10 -18.85
N GLY A 22 3.28 -4.92 -19.03
CA GLY A 22 1.89 -4.78 -19.49
C GLY A 22 0.84 -5.27 -18.49
N ARG A 23 1.25 -5.61 -17.27
CA ARG A 23 0.38 -6.12 -16.20
C ARG A 23 0.58 -5.33 -14.92
N ALA A 24 -0.38 -5.36 -14.00
CA ALA A 24 -0.22 -4.74 -12.69
C ALA A 24 0.65 -5.61 -11.77
N SER A 25 1.51 -4.99 -10.96
CA SER A 25 2.32 -5.72 -9.96
C SER A 25 1.47 -6.27 -8.81
N PHE A 26 0.39 -5.57 -8.49
CA PHE A 26 -0.59 -5.95 -7.48
C PHE A 26 -2.01 -5.59 -7.97
N PRO A 27 -3.05 -6.33 -7.54
CA PRO A 27 -4.41 -6.18 -8.05
C PRO A 27 -5.13 -4.92 -7.55
N GLU A 28 -4.66 -4.30 -6.47
CA GLU A 28 -5.29 -3.13 -5.88
C GLU A 28 -5.19 -1.91 -6.79
N ALA A 29 -6.31 -1.22 -6.96
CA ALA A 29 -6.39 -0.02 -7.78
C ALA A 29 -5.82 1.20 -7.05
N ILE A 30 -4.97 1.96 -7.75
CA ILE A 30 -4.56 3.29 -7.31
C ILE A 30 -5.61 4.31 -7.73
N ARG A 31 -6.00 5.18 -6.80
CA ARG A 31 -6.95 6.27 -7.03
C ARG A 31 -6.25 7.61 -6.99
N ALA A 32 -6.65 8.52 -7.87
CA ALA A 32 -6.19 9.90 -7.83
C ALA A 32 -6.94 10.67 -6.73
N TRP A 33 -6.28 10.96 -5.61
CA TRP A 33 -6.83 11.79 -4.53
C TRP A 33 -6.23 13.20 -4.61
N ALA A 34 -6.80 14.16 -3.87
CA ALA A 34 -6.32 15.55 -3.85
C ALA A 34 -4.83 15.68 -3.47
N SER A 35 -4.32 14.77 -2.62
CA SER A 35 -2.91 14.74 -2.19
C SER A 35 -1.99 13.88 -3.07
N GLY A 36 -2.51 13.34 -4.18
CA GLY A 36 -1.77 12.49 -5.12
C GLY A 36 -2.35 11.08 -5.27
N PRO A 37 -1.62 10.19 -5.97
CA PRO A 37 -2.03 8.79 -6.14
C PRO A 37 -1.98 8.05 -4.79
N VAL A 38 -3.11 7.44 -4.41
CA VAL A 38 -3.26 6.69 -3.17
C VAL A 38 -3.84 5.32 -3.48
N CYS A 39 -3.21 4.26 -2.98
CA CYS A 39 -3.82 2.94 -2.89
C CYS A 39 -4.71 2.90 -1.63
N PRO A 40 -6.05 2.81 -1.77
CA PRO A 40 -6.97 2.83 -0.63
C PRO A 40 -6.77 1.62 0.29
N ALA A 41 -6.52 0.44 -0.29
CA ALA A 41 -6.27 -0.77 0.48
C ALA A 41 -5.05 -0.60 1.40
N LEU A 42 -3.97 0.02 0.90
CA LEU A 42 -2.81 0.36 1.71
C LEU A 42 -3.09 1.48 2.71
N TYR A 43 -3.88 2.49 2.30
CA TYR A 43 -4.26 3.61 3.16
C TYR A 43 -5.00 3.14 4.41
N GLU A 44 -5.95 2.21 4.29
CA GLU A 44 -6.67 1.68 5.45
C GLU A 44 -5.76 0.96 6.45
N LEU A 45 -4.60 0.44 6.03
CA LEU A 45 -3.66 -0.26 6.93
C LEU A 45 -2.87 0.68 7.83
N HIS A 46 -2.51 1.84 7.30
CA HIS A 46 -1.75 2.86 8.04
C HIS A 46 -2.60 4.06 8.42
N ARG A 47 -3.91 4.03 8.20
CA ARG A 47 -4.82 5.13 8.58
C ARG A 47 -4.64 5.48 10.06
N GLY A 48 -4.36 6.75 10.34
CA GLY A 48 -4.04 7.26 11.68
C GLY A 48 -2.56 7.21 12.05
N HIS A 49 -1.71 6.58 11.25
CA HIS A 49 -0.25 6.53 11.41
C HIS A 49 0.43 7.30 10.28
N PHE A 50 1.01 8.46 10.60
CA PHE A 50 1.66 9.32 9.61
C PHE A 50 3.11 8.91 9.32
N GLU A 51 3.72 8.16 10.24
CA GLU A 51 5.06 7.61 10.13
C GLU A 51 5.03 6.07 10.16
N ILE A 52 5.75 5.48 9.22
CA ILE A 52 5.94 4.04 9.06
C ILE A 52 7.40 3.72 9.41
N GLU A 53 7.56 2.80 10.35
CA GLU A 53 8.83 2.20 10.74
C GLU A 53 9.02 0.82 10.09
N GLY A 54 10.25 0.30 10.13
CA GLY A 54 10.54 -1.07 9.71
C GLY A 54 9.69 -2.08 10.50
N GLY A 55 9.03 -2.99 9.79
CA GLY A 55 8.19 -4.02 10.41
C GLY A 55 6.77 -3.58 10.81
N PHE A 56 6.35 -2.34 10.51
CA PHE A 56 4.99 -1.85 10.80
C PHE A 56 3.89 -2.80 10.28
N PHE A 57 4.01 -3.25 9.02
CA PHE A 57 3.03 -4.14 8.41
C PHE A 57 3.16 -5.58 8.90
N ALA A 58 4.35 -6.06 9.24
CA ALA A 58 4.56 -7.43 9.71
C ALA A 58 3.77 -7.73 11.00
N LYS A 59 3.75 -6.78 11.94
CA LYS A 59 2.97 -6.89 13.20
C LYS A 59 1.46 -6.95 12.96
N ARG A 60 0.97 -6.33 11.89
CA ARG A 60 -0.46 -6.10 11.62
C ARG A 60 -1.07 -7.12 10.64
N LEU A 61 -0.24 -7.75 9.82
CA LEU A 61 -0.63 -8.90 9.00
C LEU A 61 -0.71 -10.19 9.83
N CYS A 62 0.20 -10.40 10.78
CA CYS A 62 0.13 -11.52 11.74
C CYS A 62 -1.23 -11.56 12.46
N VAL A 63 -1.69 -10.43 13.00
CA VAL A 63 -3.00 -10.38 13.71
C VAL A 63 -4.18 -10.77 12.81
N ARG A 64 -4.10 -10.58 11.48
CA ARG A 64 -5.21 -10.86 10.57
C ARG A 64 -5.20 -12.26 9.97
N SER A 65 -4.05 -12.94 9.89
CA SER A 65 -4.04 -14.38 9.55
C SER A 65 -4.71 -15.21 10.63
N ASP A 66 -4.63 -14.77 11.89
CA ASP A 66 -5.17 -15.49 13.05
C ASP A 66 -6.71 -15.39 13.14
N LEU A 67 -7.30 -14.43 12.43
CA LEU A 67 -8.75 -14.19 12.38
C LEU A 67 -9.41 -14.70 11.09
N ALA A 68 -8.64 -15.27 10.15
CA ALA A 68 -9.14 -15.76 8.86
C ALA A 68 -9.48 -17.28 8.87
N THR A 69 -9.69 -17.88 10.05
CA THR A 69 -10.01 -19.32 10.21
C THR A 69 -11.25 -19.57 11.09
N ALA A 70 -12.23 -18.66 11.12
CA ALA A 70 -13.51 -18.88 11.79
C ALA A 70 -14.68 -18.76 10.80
#